data_AF-A0A4Q7VWI2-F1
#
_entry.id   AF-A0A4Q7VWI2-F1
#
_cell.length_a   1.000
_cell.length_b   1.000
_cell.length_c   1.000
_cell.angle_alpha   90.00
_cell.angle_beta   90.00
_cell.angle_gamma   90.00
#
_symmetry.space_group_name_H-M   'P 1'
#
loop_
_entity.id
_entity.type
_entity.pdbx_description
1 polymer ?
#
loop_
_entity_poly.entity_id
_entity_poly.type
_entity_poly.pdbx_seq_one_letter_code
_entity_poly.pdbx_strand_id
1 'polypeptide(L)'
;MPSLIHRLCVVALLMLTALSARAVDTLFVREELGLSFLPTSTSFLLPLDGASSVYANVDDDLFSLAYTGGYFVMKALADNEVCACLPYGLDIYRAGGAYITPAHLDATTSLDFVPWFEFPTSAGEEVRIKIAAVPEPSVLAMLAAGLALLWAAAARRGRALRQRID
;
A
#
# COMPACT_ATOMS: atom_id res chain seq x y z
N MET A 1 -42.99 -9.84 -14.09
CA MET A 1 -41.70 -10.49 -13.77
C MET A 1 -40.57 -9.65 -14.35
N PRO A 2 -39.54 -9.29 -13.59
CA PRO A 2 -38.42 -8.49 -14.11
C PRO A 2 -37.63 -9.29 -15.16
N SER A 3 -37.26 -8.62 -16.25
CA SER A 3 -36.50 -9.20 -17.36
C SER A 3 -35.08 -9.58 -16.92
N LEU A 4 -34.46 -10.54 -17.62
CA LEU A 4 -33.10 -11.02 -17.35
C LEU A 4 -32.08 -9.85 -17.32
N ILE A 5 -32.25 -8.88 -18.22
CA ILE A 5 -31.40 -7.68 -18.32
C ILE A 5 -31.49 -6.86 -17.03
N HIS A 6 -32.70 -6.66 -16.50
CA HIS A 6 -32.89 -5.91 -15.26
C HIS A 6 -32.19 -6.56 -14.07
N ARG A 7 -32.25 -7.89 -13.96
CA ARG A 7 -31.57 -8.64 -12.88
C ARG A 7 -30.05 -8.54 -12.99
N LEU A 8 -29.52 -8.61 -14.21
CA LEU A 8 -28.08 -8.45 -14.46
C LEU A 8 -27.60 -7.03 -14.13
N CYS A 9 -28.36 -6.00 -14.48
CA CYS A 9 -28.04 -4.62 -14.12
C CYS A 9 -28.03 -4.40 -12.61
N VAL A 10 -28.99 -4.97 -11.88
CA VAL A 10 -29.04 -4.87 -10.41
C VAL A 10 -27.86 -5.60 -9.76
N VAL A 11 -27.51 -6.81 -10.22
CA VAL A 11 -26.33 -7.54 -9.71
C VAL A 11 -25.03 -6.80 -10.03
N ALA A 12 -24.90 -6.24 -11.23
CA ALA A 12 -23.74 -5.44 -11.60
C ALA A 12 -23.62 -4.18 -10.73
N LEU A 13 -24.73 -3.50 -10.47
CA LEU A 13 -24.77 -2.31 -9.61
C LEU A 13 -24.39 -2.66 -8.16
N LEU A 14 -24.91 -3.76 -7.62
CA LEU A 14 -24.59 -4.24 -6.27
C LEU A 14 -23.11 -4.66 -6.16
N MET A 15 -22.56 -5.33 -7.18
CA MET A 15 -21.14 -5.65 -7.27
C MET A 15 -20.29 -4.37 -7.32
N LEU A 16 -20.64 -3.39 -8.16
CA LEU A 16 -19.94 -2.11 -8.23
C LEU A 16 -19.94 -1.37 -6.89
N THR A 17 -21.06 -1.36 -6.15
CA THR A 17 -21.11 -0.75 -4.81
C THR A 17 -20.30 -1.53 -3.77
N ALA A 18 -20.24 -2.86 -3.86
CA ALA A 18 -19.44 -3.69 -2.96
C ALA A 18 -17.92 -3.52 -3.21
N LEU A 19 -17.52 -3.27 -4.46
CA LEU A 19 -16.14 -2.92 -4.82
C LEU A 19 -15.73 -1.49 -4.41
N SER A 20 -16.69 -0.63 -4.05
CA SER A 20 -16.44 0.78 -3.70
C SER A 20 -16.00 0.97 -2.24
N ALA A 21 -16.05 -0.08 -1.41
CA ALA A 21 -15.41 -0.08 -0.11
C ALA A 21 -13.89 -0.06 -0.35
N ARG A 22 -13.33 1.13 -0.54
CA ARG A 22 -11.89 1.36 -0.48
C ARG A 22 -11.41 0.74 0.84
N ALA A 23 -10.74 -0.40 0.76
CA ALA A 23 -9.77 -0.69 1.81
C ALA A 23 -8.89 0.56 1.84
N VAL A 24 -8.87 1.26 2.97
CA VAL A 24 -7.90 2.33 3.18
C VAL A 24 -6.57 1.59 3.24
N ASP A 25 -5.94 1.45 2.08
CA ASP A 25 -4.60 0.92 2.01
C ASP A 25 -3.75 1.85 2.87
N THR A 26 -2.99 1.24 3.76
CA THR A 26 -2.14 1.92 4.72
C THR A 26 -0.75 1.33 4.57
N LEU A 27 0.26 2.19 4.58
CA LEU A 27 1.62 1.75 4.84
C LEU A 27 1.82 1.67 6.34
N PHE A 28 2.55 0.65 6.76
CA PHE A 28 3.04 0.53 8.12
C PHE A 28 4.53 0.82 8.10
N VAL A 29 4.95 1.91 8.71
CA VAL A 29 6.35 2.31 8.81
C VAL A 29 6.82 2.02 10.22
N ARG A 30 7.96 1.35 10.35
CA ARG A 30 8.50 0.93 11.64
C ARG A 30 9.93 1.41 11.78
N GLU A 31 10.24 1.93 12.96
CA GLU A 31 11.59 2.30 13.33
C GLU A 31 12.39 1.05 13.75
N GLU A 32 13.64 0.96 13.26
CA GLU A 32 14.50 -0.22 13.43
C GLU A 32 15.79 0.09 14.21
N LEU A 33 16.12 -0.77 15.19
CA LEU A 33 17.39 -0.71 15.91
C LEU A 33 18.44 -1.61 15.21
N GLY A 34 19.24 -1.03 14.32
CA GLY A 34 20.38 -1.76 13.73
C GLY A 34 20.02 -2.66 12.56
N LEU A 35 21.01 -3.45 12.16
CA LEU A 35 20.84 -4.58 11.24
C LEU A 35 20.09 -5.77 11.89
N SER A 36 19.49 -5.56 13.06
CA SER A 36 18.98 -6.64 13.91
C SER A 36 17.48 -6.91 13.75
N PHE A 37 16.78 -6.11 12.93
CA PHE A 37 15.32 -6.22 12.73
C PHE A 37 14.54 -6.22 14.04
N LEU A 38 15.12 -5.56 15.07
CA LEU A 38 14.53 -5.45 16.38
C LEU A 38 13.60 -4.23 16.36
N PRO A 39 12.28 -4.45 16.43
CA PRO A 39 11.33 -3.36 16.36
C PRO A 39 11.50 -2.48 17.59
N THR A 40 11.42 -1.15 17.41
CA THR A 40 11.17 -0.25 18.53
C THR A 40 9.67 -0.21 18.85
N SER A 41 9.31 0.56 19.87
CA SER A 41 7.92 0.92 20.16
C SER A 41 7.33 1.90 19.14
N THR A 42 8.13 2.47 18.24
CA THR A 42 7.71 3.55 17.34
C THR A 42 7.29 2.98 15.99
N SER A 43 6.04 3.23 15.62
CA SER A 43 5.51 2.84 14.31
C SER A 43 4.41 3.79 13.87
N PHE A 44 4.19 3.84 12.55
CA PHE A 44 3.30 4.79 11.92
C PHE A 44 2.41 4.06 10.91
N LEU A 45 1.11 4.37 10.94
CA LEU A 45 0.17 3.97 9.90
C LEU A 45 -0.06 5.16 8.99
N LEU A 46 0.42 5.08 7.76
CA LEU A 46 0.32 6.14 6.77
C LEU A 46 -0.79 5.78 5.78
N PRO A 47 -1.95 6.47 5.81
CA PRO A 47 -2.98 6.27 4.79
C PRO A 47 -2.46 6.65 3.40
N LEU A 48 -2.81 5.89 2.36
CA LEU A 48 -2.42 6.27 1.00
C LEU A 48 -3.03 7.63 0.63
N ASP A 49 -2.20 8.56 0.14
CA ASP A 49 -2.60 9.91 -0.24
C ASP A 49 -3.36 10.68 0.86
N GLY A 50 -3.07 10.34 2.12
CA GLY A 50 -3.75 10.90 3.28
C GLY A 50 -2.89 11.86 4.10
N ALA A 51 -3.33 12.09 5.35
CA ALA A 51 -2.62 12.92 6.29
C ALA A 51 -1.25 12.34 6.64
N SER A 52 -0.30 13.23 6.94
CA SER A 52 1.00 12.81 7.47
C SER A 52 0.91 12.39 8.93
N SER A 53 1.87 11.57 9.37
CA SER A 53 2.18 11.30 10.77
C SER A 53 3.43 12.07 11.18
N VAL A 54 3.53 12.42 12.46
CA VAL A 54 4.73 13.07 13.00
C VAL A 54 5.60 12.03 13.69
N TYR A 55 6.87 11.99 13.30
CA TYR A 55 7.91 11.25 13.98
C TYR A 55 8.63 12.20 14.93
N ALA A 56 8.30 12.06 16.21
CA ALA A 56 8.91 12.81 17.31
C ALA A 56 9.98 11.98 18.03
N ASN A 57 11.03 12.65 18.50
CA ASN A 57 11.86 12.18 19.60
C ASN A 57 11.32 12.78 20.91
N VAL A 58 11.80 12.29 22.06
CA VAL A 58 11.29 12.57 23.43
C VAL A 58 10.83 14.02 23.64
N ASP A 59 11.53 15.00 23.06
CA ASP A 59 11.26 16.42 23.24
C ASP A 59 10.95 17.20 21.94
N ASP A 60 11.12 16.62 20.75
CA ASP A 60 11.08 17.35 19.47
C ASP A 60 10.39 16.58 18.34
N ASP A 61 9.54 17.29 17.58
CA ASP A 61 8.98 16.81 16.32
C ASP A 61 10.06 16.87 15.24
N LEU A 62 10.61 15.71 14.84
CA LEU A 62 11.73 15.63 13.91
C LEU A 62 11.27 15.62 12.46
N PHE A 63 10.34 14.72 12.12
CA PHE A 63 9.95 14.47 10.74
C PHE A 63 8.43 14.40 10.57
N SER A 64 7.95 14.90 9.42
CA SER A 64 6.63 14.56 8.90
C SER A 64 6.77 13.41 7.91
N LEU A 65 6.02 12.34 8.15
CA LEU A 65 5.99 11.13 7.33
C LEU A 65 4.66 11.05 6.58
N ALA A 66 4.68 10.89 5.27
CA ALA A 66 3.48 10.77 4.46
C ALA A 66 3.65 9.72 3.36
N TYR A 67 2.53 9.25 2.82
CA TYR A 67 2.51 8.54 1.55
C TYR A 67 1.67 9.32 0.55
N THR A 68 2.28 9.80 -0.54
CA THR A 68 1.55 10.54 -1.57
C THR A 68 2.08 10.26 -2.97
N GLY A 69 1.16 10.04 -3.91
CA GLY A 69 1.44 9.86 -5.33
C GLY A 69 2.34 8.67 -5.64
N GLY A 70 2.32 7.62 -4.82
CA GLY A 70 3.21 6.46 -4.96
C GLY A 70 4.56 6.60 -4.23
N TYR A 71 4.77 7.67 -3.46
CA TYR A 71 6.01 7.92 -2.76
C TYR A 71 5.79 7.91 -1.25
N PHE A 72 6.70 7.26 -0.54
CA PHE A 72 6.95 7.62 0.85
C PHE A 72 7.70 8.95 0.87
N VAL A 73 7.23 9.88 1.68
CA VAL A 73 7.81 11.22 1.83
C VAL A 73 8.15 11.45 3.29
N MET A 74 9.41 11.73 3.55
CA MET A 74 9.91 12.15 4.85
C MET A 74 10.39 13.59 4.73
N LYS A 75 9.88 14.47 5.58
CA LYS A 75 10.23 15.89 5.60
C LYS A 75 10.77 16.29 6.96
N ALA A 76 11.91 16.96 7.01
CA ALA A 76 12.42 17.54 8.26
C ALA A 76 11.55 18.73 8.69
N LEU A 77 11.08 18.70 9.94
CA LEU A 77 10.25 19.76 10.52
C LEU A 77 11.10 20.87 11.16
N ALA A 78 12.30 20.54 11.58
CA ALA A 78 13.32 21.46 12.09
C ALA A 78 14.71 21.03 11.63
N ASP A 79 15.68 21.95 11.73
CA ASP A 79 17.09 21.59 11.59
C ASP A 79 17.44 20.57 12.66
N ASN A 80 18.00 19.44 12.23
CA ASN A 80 18.35 18.36 13.14
C ASN A 80 19.70 17.77 12.75
N GLU A 81 20.52 17.52 13.77
CA GLU A 81 21.65 16.62 13.62
C GLU A 81 21.09 15.22 13.81
N VAL A 82 20.87 14.47 12.72
CA VAL A 82 20.50 13.06 12.81
C VAL A 82 21.66 12.36 13.53
N CYS A 83 21.55 12.20 14.85
CA CYS A 83 22.60 11.62 15.67
C CYS A 83 22.84 10.18 15.18
N ALA A 84 24.11 9.78 15.05
CA ALA A 84 24.51 8.38 14.81
C ALA A 84 24.03 7.40 15.91
N CYS A 85 23.34 7.91 16.93
CA CYS A 85 22.69 7.21 18.03
C CYS A 85 21.17 7.03 17.86
N LEU A 86 20.56 7.66 16.85
CA LEU A 86 19.19 7.39 16.43
C LEU A 86 19.10 6.00 15.77
N PRO A 87 17.90 5.39 15.73
CA PRO A 87 17.69 4.11 15.08
C PRO A 87 18.24 4.11 13.66
N TYR A 88 18.67 2.94 13.20
CA TYR A 88 19.45 2.83 11.96
C TYR A 88 18.63 3.16 10.71
N GLY A 89 17.31 3.24 10.81
CA GLY A 89 16.45 3.61 9.71
C GLY A 89 14.97 3.33 9.95
N LEU A 90 14.19 3.44 8.88
CA LEU A 90 12.77 3.09 8.85
C LEU A 90 12.54 1.97 7.83
N ASP A 91 11.92 0.88 8.28
CA ASP A 91 11.35 -0.11 7.39
C ASP A 91 9.93 0.29 6.95
N ILE A 92 9.62 0.08 5.68
CA ILE A 92 8.31 0.40 5.10
C ILE A 92 7.61 -0.90 4.72
N TYR A 93 6.44 -1.14 5.28
CA TYR A 93 5.62 -2.34 5.06
C TYR A 93 4.24 -2.00 4.54
N ARG A 94 3.55 -3.01 4.01
CA ARG A 94 2.08 -2.97 3.90
C ARG A 94 1.47 -3.16 5.27
N ALA A 95 0.42 -2.41 5.58
CA ALA A 95 -0.39 -2.72 6.75
C ALA A 95 -0.97 -4.14 6.66
N GLY A 96 -0.87 -4.89 7.76
CA GLY A 96 -1.28 -6.29 7.84
C GLY A 96 -0.36 -7.29 7.12
N GLY A 97 0.74 -6.83 6.50
CA GLY A 97 1.77 -7.69 5.94
C GLY A 97 2.63 -8.36 7.03
N ALA A 98 3.35 -9.42 6.66
CA ALA A 98 4.36 -10.01 7.52
C ALA A 98 5.54 -9.05 7.70
N TYR A 99 6.11 -8.99 8.90
CA TYR A 99 7.31 -8.19 9.17
C TYR A 99 8.57 -9.02 8.95
N ILE A 100 9.67 -8.35 8.61
CA ILE A 100 10.97 -9.00 8.73
C ILE A 100 11.21 -9.22 10.22
N THR A 101 11.61 -10.44 10.55
CA THR A 101 12.02 -10.85 11.88
C THR A 101 13.36 -11.57 11.78
N PRO A 102 14.13 -11.67 12.87
CA PRO A 102 15.38 -12.44 12.89
C PRO A 102 15.24 -13.89 12.42
N ALA A 103 14.03 -14.46 12.45
CA ALA A 103 13.74 -15.81 11.98
C ALA A 103 13.52 -15.92 10.46
N HIS A 104 13.35 -14.80 9.74
CA HIS A 104 12.99 -14.74 8.32
C HIS A 104 13.87 -13.75 7.55
N LEU A 105 15.19 -13.80 7.78
CA LEU A 105 16.16 -12.93 7.11
C LEU A 105 16.25 -13.18 5.59
N ASP A 106 15.79 -14.33 5.13
CA ASP A 106 15.75 -14.77 3.75
C ASP A 106 14.49 -14.32 2.98
N ALA A 107 13.51 -13.75 3.69
CA ALA A 107 12.28 -13.22 3.09
C ALA A 107 12.18 -11.70 3.29
N THR A 108 12.45 -10.92 2.23
CA THR A 108 12.25 -9.47 2.28
C THR A 108 10.75 -9.17 2.17
N THR A 109 10.09 -8.92 3.30
CA THR A 109 8.68 -8.49 3.32
C THR A 109 8.52 -6.97 3.41
N SER A 110 9.61 -6.24 3.68
CA SER A 110 9.65 -4.79 3.54
C SER A 110 9.52 -4.40 2.06
N LEU A 111 8.79 -3.32 1.83
CA LEU A 111 8.69 -2.67 0.54
C LEU A 111 9.96 -1.86 0.24
N ASP A 112 10.51 -1.24 1.27
CA ASP A 112 11.76 -0.48 1.21
C ASP A 112 12.34 -0.26 2.62
N PHE A 113 13.59 0.19 2.69
CA PHE A 113 14.27 0.59 3.92
C PHE A 113 14.97 1.94 3.73
N VAL A 114 14.72 2.88 4.64
CA VAL A 114 15.33 4.21 4.64
C VAL A 114 16.41 4.25 5.72
N PRO A 115 17.70 4.19 5.37
CA PRO A 115 18.75 4.28 6.38
C PRO A 115 18.84 5.70 6.96
N TRP A 116 19.25 5.81 8.22
CA TRP A 116 19.32 7.08 8.96
C TRP A 116 20.20 8.14 8.26
N PHE A 117 21.26 7.74 7.56
CA PHE A 117 22.15 8.67 6.87
C PHE A 117 21.52 9.29 5.61
N GLU A 118 20.35 8.80 5.20
CA GLU A 118 19.53 9.41 4.15
C GLU A 118 18.46 10.34 4.71
N PHE A 119 18.29 10.48 6.04
CA PHE A 119 17.26 11.35 6.60
C PHE A 119 17.56 12.82 6.31
N PRO A 120 16.52 13.64 6.03
CA PRO A 120 16.71 15.07 5.78
C PRO A 120 17.18 15.78 7.06
N THR A 121 18.17 16.64 6.95
CA THR A 121 18.81 17.30 8.13
C THR A 121 18.41 18.76 8.26
N SER A 122 18.03 19.41 7.16
CA SER A 122 17.67 20.83 7.14
C SER A 122 16.15 21.01 7.15
N ALA A 123 15.64 22.00 7.89
CA ALA A 123 14.22 22.29 7.98
C ALA A 123 13.59 22.46 6.59
N GLY A 124 12.56 21.67 6.30
CA GLY A 124 11.85 21.68 5.03
C GLY A 124 12.47 20.81 3.93
N GLU A 125 13.66 20.24 4.14
CA GLU A 125 14.26 19.24 3.26
C GLU A 125 13.40 17.97 3.23
N GLU A 126 13.33 17.34 2.06
CA GLU A 126 12.46 16.18 1.80
C GLU A 126 13.22 15.05 1.12
N VAL A 127 12.97 13.83 1.60
CA VAL A 127 13.38 12.58 0.97
C VAL A 127 12.14 11.90 0.43
N ARG A 128 12.23 11.45 -0.83
CA ARG A 128 11.10 10.84 -1.55
C ARG A 128 11.51 9.48 -2.10
N ILE A 129 10.87 8.44 -1.61
CA ILE A 129 11.19 7.06 -1.95
C ILE A 129 10.02 6.47 -2.70
N LYS A 130 10.29 6.00 -3.92
CA LYS A 130 9.26 5.44 -4.79
C LYS A 130 8.92 4.04 -4.33
N ILE A 131 7.77 3.89 -3.69
CA ILE A 131 7.26 2.58 -3.31
C ILE A 131 6.52 2.01 -4.51
N ALA A 132 7.00 0.89 -5.05
CA ALA A 132 6.36 0.25 -6.18
C ALA A 132 4.86 0.05 -5.91
N ALA A 133 4.02 0.58 -6.80
CA ALA A 133 2.59 0.37 -6.75
C ALA A 133 2.31 -1.12 -6.91
N VAL A 134 1.90 -1.77 -5.82
CA VAL A 134 1.30 -3.10 -5.92
C VAL A 134 -0.11 -2.89 -6.46
N PRO A 135 -0.59 -3.76 -7.37
CA PRO A 135 -1.93 -3.65 -7.91
C PRO A 135 -2.94 -3.47 -6.78
N GLU A 136 -3.65 -2.34 -6.79
CA GLU A 136 -4.71 -2.11 -5.81
C GLU A 136 -5.69 -3.29 -5.85
N PRO A 137 -6.33 -3.65 -4.72
CA PRO A 137 -7.37 -4.67 -4.71
C PRO A 137 -8.46 -4.40 -5.77
N SER A 138 -8.75 -3.13 -6.04
CA SER A 138 -9.64 -2.66 -7.10
C SER A 138 -9.19 -3.08 -8.50
N VAL A 139 -7.89 -2.98 -8.80
CA VAL A 139 -7.27 -3.36 -10.08
C VAL A 139 -7.35 -4.87 -10.27
N LEU A 140 -7.07 -5.65 -9.23
CA LEU A 140 -7.20 -7.11 -9.27
C LEU A 140 -8.66 -7.54 -9.46
N ALA A 141 -9.59 -6.89 -8.75
CA ALA A 141 -11.01 -7.19 -8.89
C ALA A 141 -11.54 -6.78 -10.27
N MET A 142 -11.08 -5.66 -10.83
CA MET A 142 -11.40 -5.23 -12.19
C MET A 142 -10.84 -6.20 -13.24
N LEU A 143 -9.61 -6.68 -13.04
CA LEU A 143 -9.00 -7.71 -13.89
C LEU A 143 -9.83 -9.01 -13.85
N ALA A 144 -10.18 -9.48 -12.64
CA ALA A 144 -10.99 -10.68 -12.46
C ALA A 144 -12.38 -10.52 -13.10
N ALA A 145 -13.03 -9.36 -12.94
CA ALA A 145 -14.29 -9.05 -13.59
C ALA A 145 -14.18 -9.02 -15.12
N GLY A 146 -13.11 -8.42 -15.66
CA GLY A 146 -12.82 -8.43 -17.09
C GLY A 146 -12.65 -9.85 -17.63
N LEU A 147 -11.90 -10.70 -16.94
CA LEU A 147 -11.73 -12.11 -17.29
C LEU A 147 -13.06 -12.87 -17.26
N ALA A 148 -13.89 -12.66 -16.24
CA ALA A 148 -15.21 -13.28 -16.14
C ALA A 148 -16.13 -12.89 -17.31
N LEU A 149 -16.11 -11.63 -17.73
CA LEU A 149 -16.88 -11.15 -18.88
C LEU A 149 -16.41 -11.77 -20.20
N LEU A 150 -15.10 -11.89 -20.39
CA LEU A 150 -14.51 -12.54 -21.57
C LEU A 150 -14.94 -14.02 -21.67
N TRP A 151 -14.92 -14.75 -20.55
CA TRP A 151 -15.38 -16.13 -20.47
C TRP A 151 -16.88 -16.25 -20.78
N ALA A 152 -17.71 -15.37 -20.24
CA ALA A 152 -19.15 -15.35 -20.52
C ALA A 152 -19.44 -15.09 -22.02
N ALA A 153 -18.70 -14.18 -22.64
CA ALA A 153 -18.81 -13.88 -24.07
C ALA A 153 -18.39 -15.07 -24.95
N ALA A 154 -17.27 -15.73 -24.61
CA ALA A 154 -16.79 -16.92 -25.31
C ALA A 154 -17.80 -18.08 -25.22
N ALA A 155 -18.36 -18.33 -24.03
CA ALA A 155 -19.36 -19.38 -23.81
C ALA A 155 -20.66 -19.13 -24.62
N ARG A 156 -21.10 -17.88 -24.77
CA ARG A 156 -22.26 -17.54 -25.60
C ARG A 156 -22.03 -17.82 -27.08
N ARG A 157 -20.84 -17.48 -27.60
CA ARG A 157 -20.49 -17.78 -29.01
C ARG A 157 -20.47 -19.29 -29.29
N GLY A 158 -19.93 -20.09 -28.38
CA GLY A 158 -19.91 -21.55 -28.53
C GLY A 158 -21.30 -22.19 -28.62
N ARG A 159 -22.27 -21.70 -27.83
CA ARG A 159 -23.66 -22.20 -27.89
C ARG A 159 -24.39 -21.80 -29.17
N ALA A 160 -24.20 -20.56 -29.63
CA ALA A 160 -24.79 -20.09 -30.89
C ALA A 160 -24.25 -20.84 -32.12
N LEU A 161 -22.97 -21.25 -32.08
CA LEU A 161 -22.36 -22.10 -33.12
C LEU A 161 -22.93 -23.52 -33.12
N ARG A 162 -23.15 -24.14 -31.95
CA ARG A 162 -23.77 -25.47 -31.87
C ARG A 162 -25.20 -25.50 -32.42
N GLN A 163 -26.00 -24.48 -32.15
CA GLN A 163 -27.38 -24.38 -32.65
C GLN A 163 -27.51 -24.19 -34.18
N ARG A 164 -26.41 -24.00 -34.91
CA ARG A 164 -26.41 -23.91 -36.38
C ARG A 164 -26.02 -25.22 -37.08
N ILE A 165 -25.56 -26.21 -36.31
CA ILE A 165 -25.10 -27.51 -36.84
C ILE A 165 -26.18 -28.58 -36.70
N ASP A 166 -27.16 -28.35 -35.83
CA ASP A 166 -28.41 -29.15 -35.71
C ASP A 166 -29.52 -28.52 -36.56
#